data_AF-A0A4R4YIT7-F1
#
_entry.id   AF-A0A4R4YIT7-F1
#
_cell.length_a   1.000
_cell.length_b   1.000
_cell.length_c   1.000
_cell.angle_alpha   90.00
_cell.angle_beta   90.00
_cell.angle_gamma   90.00
#
_symmetry.space_group_name_H-M   'P 1'
#
loop_
_entity.id
_entity.type
_entity.pdbx_description
1 polymer ?
#
loop_
_entity_poly.entity_id
_entity_poly.type
_entity_poly.pdbx_seq_one_letter_code
_entity_poly.pdbx_strand_id
1 'polypeptide(L)' 'MTSTPTADVVMERLLREAAREFPGWAFERDQHGWTAARGEVRLTRPTLAALRALLCLHRGAR' A
#
# COMPACT_ATOMS: atom_id res chain seq x y z
N MET A 1 -14.14 -27.00 -3.59
CA MET A 1 -13.96 -25.72 -2.89
C MET A 1 -12.47 -25.50 -2.75
N THR A 2 -11.88 -24.70 -3.64
CA THR A 2 -10.42 -24.53 -3.72
C THR A 2 -10.15 -23.08 -4.08
N SER A 3 -9.82 -22.24 -3.10
CA SER A 3 -9.26 -20.92 -3.35
C SER A 3 -8.21 -20.59 -2.28
N THR A 4 -6.96 -20.71 -2.74
CA THR A 4 -5.66 -20.25 -2.23
C THR A 4 -5.62 -19.37 -0.97
N PRO A 5 -5.23 -19.93 0.20
CA PRO A 5 -4.87 -19.16 1.40
C PRO A 5 -3.52 -18.42 1.29
N THR A 6 -2.79 -18.54 0.19
CA THR A 6 -1.43 -18.00 0.01
C THR A 6 -1.38 -16.55 -0.44
N ALA A 7 -2.32 -16.11 -1.28
CA ALA A 7 -2.29 -14.74 -1.82
C ALA A 7 -2.57 -13.69 -0.74
N ASP A 8 -3.52 -13.96 0.14
CA ASP A 8 -3.90 -13.03 1.21
C ASP A 8 -2.80 -12.86 2.25
N VAL A 9 -2.11 -13.95 2.63
CA VAL A 9 -0.98 -13.90 3.58
C VAL A 9 0.20 -13.09 3.02
N VAL A 10 0.50 -13.26 1.74
CA VAL A 10 1.55 -12.46 1.07
C VAL A 10 1.14 -10.98 1.05
N MET A 11 -0.13 -10.69 0.73
CA MET A 11 -0.61 -9.32 0.71
C MET A 11 -0.60 -8.65 2.10
N GLU A 12 -1.03 -9.35 3.14
CA GLU A 12 -0.96 -8.86 4.52
C GLU A 12 0.48 -8.60 4.97
N ARG A 13 1.43 -9.44 4.55
CA ARG A 13 2.84 -9.23 4.85
C ARG A 13 3.38 -7.99 4.15
N LEU A 14 3.09 -7.82 2.86
CA LEU A 14 3.48 -6.64 2.10
C LEU A 14 2.90 -5.35 2.70
N LEU A 15 1.65 -5.40 3.17
CA LEU A 15 1.01 -4.28 3.85
C LEU A 15 1.69 -3.92 5.18
N ARG A 16 2.03 -4.93 5.98
CA ARG A 16 2.78 -4.73 7.23
C ARG A 16 4.16 -4.14 6.98
N GLU A 17 4.85 -4.59 5.94
CA GLU A 17 6.15 -4.04 5.54
C GLU A 17 6.01 -2.59 5.06
N ALA A 18 5.01 -2.28 4.23
CA ALA A 18 4.74 -0.92 3.79
C ALA A 18 4.36 0.03 4.95
N ALA A 19 3.54 -0.41 5.89
CA ALA A 19 3.18 0.37 7.08
C ALA A 19 4.39 0.65 7.99
N ARG A 20 5.34 -0.29 8.08
CA ARG A 20 6.62 -0.09 8.78
C ARG A 20 7.52 0.91 8.05
N GLU A 21 7.58 0.84 6.73
CA GLU A 21 8.41 1.73 5.90
C GLU A 21 7.87 3.17 5.86
N PHE A 22 6.54 3.33 5.90
CA PHE A 22 5.85 4.61 5.81
C PHE A 22 4.94 4.84 7.02
N PRO A 23 5.50 5.15 8.20
CA PRO A 23 4.71 5.35 9.40
C PRO A 23 3.71 6.52 9.24
N GLY A 24 2.48 6.29 9.68
CA GLY A 24 1.38 7.25 9.57
C GLY A 24 0.61 7.21 8.24
N TRP A 25 0.97 6.33 7.32
CA TRP A 25 0.19 6.03 6.12
C TRP A 25 -0.69 4.80 6.34
N ALA A 26 -1.98 4.91 6.04
CA ALA A 26 -2.92 3.81 5.96
C ALA A 26 -2.98 3.30 4.51
N PHE A 27 -2.93 1.99 4.31
CA PHE A 27 -2.96 1.35 3.00
C PHE A 27 -4.22 0.51 2.85
N GLU A 28 -4.98 0.77 1.80
CA GLU A 28 -6.23 0.07 1.50
C GLU A 28 -6.22 -0.40 0.04
N ARG A 29 -6.82 -1.56 -0.21
CA ARG A 29 -7.06 -2.05 -1.57
C ARG A 29 -8.54 -1.94 -1.86
N ASP A 30 -8.88 -1.23 -2.92
CA ASP A 30 -10.24 -1.17 -3.46
C ASP A 30 -10.33 -1.92 -4.80
N GLN A 31 -11.51 -1.88 -5.41
CA GLN A 31 -11.75 -2.49 -6.72
C GLN A 31 -11.00 -1.80 -7.88
N HIS A 32 -10.44 -0.61 -7.64
CA HIS A 32 -9.76 0.24 -8.62
C HIS A 32 -8.23 0.27 -8.43
N GLY A 33 -7.71 -0.27 -7.33
CA GLY A 33 -6.29 -0.38 -7.06
C GLY A 33 -5.95 -0.27 -5.57
N TRP A 34 -4.83 0.40 -5.31
CA TRP A 34 -4.24 0.63 -4.00
C TRP A 34 -4.29 2.11 -3.64
N THR A 35 -4.74 2.40 -2.43
CA THR A 35 -4.80 3.74 -1.88
C THR A 35 -3.93 3.84 -0.63
N ALA A 36 -3.07 4.86 -0.58
CA ALA A 36 -2.40 5.30 0.63
C ALA A 36 -3.04 6.59 1.12
N ALA A 37 -3.40 6.65 2.39
CA ALA A 37 -3.97 7.84 3.03
C ALA A 37 -3.15 8.26 4.25
N ARG A 38 -2.90 9.56 4.40
CA ARG A 38 -2.28 10.16 5.59
C ARG A 38 -2.88 11.54 5.83
N GLY A 39 -3.74 11.65 6.85
CA GLY A 39 -4.49 12.87 7.10
C GLY A 39 -5.36 13.21 5.89
N GLU A 40 -5.15 14.41 5.31
CA GLU A 40 -5.85 14.86 4.10
C GLU A 40 -5.22 14.37 2.78
N VAL A 41 -4.02 13.81 2.83
CA VAL A 41 -3.32 13.33 1.63
C VAL A 41 -3.81 11.94 1.28
N ARG A 42 -4.33 11.77 0.06
CA ARG A 42 -4.77 10.48 -0.49
C ARG A 42 -4.14 10.25 -1.86
N LEU A 43 -3.52 9.08 -2.02
CA LEU A 43 -2.80 8.69 -3.23
C LEU A 43 -3.34 7.34 -3.69
N THR A 44 -3.85 7.27 -4.93
CA THR A 44 -4.37 6.02 -5.51
C THR A 44 -3.56 5.63 -6.72
N ARG A 45 -3.10 4.37 -6.78
CA ARG A 45 -2.35 3.76 -7.90
C ARG A 45 -2.85 2.33 -8.17
N PRO A 46 -2.71 1.80 -9.39
CA PRO A 46 -3.21 0.47 -9.72
C PRO A 46 -2.49 -0.68 -8.97
N THR A 47 -1.26 -0.47 -8.49
CA THR A 47 -0.49 -1.50 -7.78
C THR A 47 0.17 -0.93 -6.52
N LEU A 48 0.38 -1.79 -5.50
CA LEU A 48 1.07 -1.42 -4.27
C LEU A 48 2.52 -0.98 -4.53
N ALA A 49 3.19 -1.59 -5.51
CA ALA A 49 4.56 -1.22 -5.89
C ALA A 49 4.62 0.21 -6.47
N ALA A 50 3.68 0.57 -7.35
CA ALA A 50 3.60 1.94 -7.89
C ALA A 50 3.28 2.96 -6.78
N LEU A 51 2.44 2.57 -5.82
CA LEU A 51 2.13 3.40 -4.66
C LEU A 51 3.36 3.62 -3.77
N ARG A 52 4.12 2.55 -3.45
CA ARG A 52 5.36 2.63 -2.67
C ARG A 52 6.42 3.50 -3.36
N ALA A 53 6.61 3.34 -4.67
CA ALA A 53 7.53 4.18 -5.43
C ALA A 53 7.18 5.67 -5.32
N LEU A 54 5.89 6.00 -5.40
CA LEU A 54 5.42 7.38 -5.25
C LEU A 54 5.63 7.91 -3.82
N LEU A 55 5.40 7.09 -2.79
CA LEU A 55 5.69 7.44 -1.41
C LEU A 55 7.20 7.64 -1.14
N CYS A 56 8.07 6.83 -1.75
CA CYS A 56 9.52 7.03 -1.69
C CYS A 56 9.93 8.40 -2.25
N LEU A 57 9.36 8.81 -3.38
CA LEU A 57 9.60 10.14 -3.96
C LEU A 57 9.10 11.26 -3.03
N HIS A 58 7.93 11.09 -2.42
CA HIS A 58 7.41 12.05 -1.42
C HIS A 58 8.27 12.15 -0.16
N ARG A 59 8.94 11.06 0.24
CA ARG A 59 9.86 11.05 1.38
C ARG A 59 11.17 11.78 1.07
N GLY A 60 11.70 11.65 -0.16
CA GLY A 60 12.95 12.27 -0.59
C GLY A 60 12.84 13.74 -1.02
N ALA A 61 11.62 14.26 -1.19
CA ALA A 61 11.37 15.67 -1.52
C ALA A 61 11.34 16.61 -0.29
N ARG A 62 11.75 16.13 0.88
CA ARG A 62 11.94 16.89 2.13
C ARG A 62 13.41 16.89 2.51
#